data_AF-A0A8J2H9J6-F1
#
_entry.id   AF-A0A8J2H9J6-F1
#
_cell.length_a   1.000
_cell.length_b   1.000
_cell.length_c   1.000
_cell.angle_alpha   90.00
_cell.angle_beta   90.00
_cell.angle_gamma   90.00
#
_symmetry.space_group_name_H-M   'P 1'
#
loop_
_entity.id
_entity.type
_entity.pdbx_description
1 polymer ?
#
loop_
_entity_poly.entity_id
_entity_poly.type
_entity_poly.pdbx_seq_one_letter_code
_entity_poly.pdbx_strand_id
1 'polypeptide(L)'
;MLELLLSVPNVDCSDTALHAIRDDQQQMAVMILNKMEEQRPHSEFAGAVDSSEFLDETTPMDVAAAYGHFDMIKLLADRGHSIKKPHPPDCYCREICKRERENEDPLTLDKKRLARYQAFSNPAHICHISSDPILIAFQLSSELGRAAVVQREWHKFYKQLSQSTKTIFFELAQAPKVLFLHGVPRLHYIPNFPREFPFSKLLIW
;
A
#
# COMPACT_ATOMS: atom_id res chain seq x y z
N MET A 1 -1.63 13.58 -25.71
CA MET A 1 -1.36 14.82 -24.94
C MET A 1 -0.28 14.59 -23.90
N LEU A 2 -0.40 13.58 -23.03
CA LEU A 2 0.65 13.23 -22.06
C LEU A 2 2.02 12.93 -22.71
N GLU A 3 2.05 12.14 -23.79
CA GLU A 3 3.28 11.85 -24.55
C GLU A 3 4.02 13.11 -25.03
N LEU A 4 3.25 14.15 -25.41
CA LEU A 4 3.81 15.43 -25.84
C LEU A 4 4.46 16.17 -24.66
N LEU A 5 3.85 16.10 -23.47
CA LEU A 5 4.41 16.71 -22.26
C LEU A 5 5.66 15.97 -21.78
N LEU A 6 5.65 14.63 -21.85
CA LEU A 6 6.81 13.80 -21.49
C LEU A 6 7.96 13.90 -22.51
N SER A 7 7.72 14.41 -23.72
CA SER A 7 8.79 14.72 -24.69
C SER A 7 9.62 15.95 -24.31
N VAL A 8 9.13 16.81 -23.41
CA VAL A 8 9.87 17.98 -22.94
C VAL A 8 11.03 17.51 -22.03
N PRO A 9 12.27 17.96 -22.27
CA PRO A 9 13.41 17.60 -21.43
C PRO A 9 13.26 18.19 -20.03
N ASN A 10 13.66 17.41 -19.00
CA ASN A 10 13.63 17.79 -17.59
C ASN A 10 12.24 18.22 -17.06
N VAL A 11 11.17 17.64 -17.61
CA VAL A 11 9.84 17.80 -17.02
C VAL A 11 9.84 17.16 -15.63
N ASP A 12 9.35 17.90 -14.63
CA ASP A 12 9.18 17.37 -13.29
C ASP A 12 7.97 16.43 -13.27
N CYS A 13 8.20 15.19 -12.84
CA CYS A 13 7.17 14.17 -12.68
C CYS A 13 6.95 13.80 -11.21
N SER A 14 7.47 14.61 -10.27
CA SER A 14 7.60 14.36 -8.84
C SER A 14 6.50 13.48 -8.23
N ASP A 15 5.26 13.96 -8.17
CA ASP A 15 4.10 13.20 -7.66
C ASP A 15 3.08 12.81 -8.73
N THR A 16 3.33 13.16 -9.99
CA THR A 16 2.40 12.90 -11.10
C THR A 16 2.13 11.40 -11.27
N ALA A 17 3.16 10.57 -11.07
CA ALA A 17 2.99 9.11 -11.09
C ALA A 17 2.02 8.64 -10.00
N LEU A 18 2.07 9.24 -8.80
CA LEU A 18 1.23 8.87 -7.67
C LEU A 18 -0.24 9.26 -7.92
N HIS A 19 -0.50 10.39 -8.56
CA HIS A 19 -1.86 10.76 -8.98
C HIS A 19 -2.43 9.79 -10.02
N ALA A 20 -1.64 9.44 -11.04
CA ALA A 20 -2.06 8.47 -12.05
C ALA A 20 -2.36 7.09 -11.43
N ILE A 21 -1.55 6.69 -10.45
CA ILE A 21 -1.76 5.44 -9.70
C ILE A 21 -3.01 5.52 -8.84
N ARG A 22 -3.22 6.62 -8.12
CA ARG A 22 -4.42 6.86 -7.31
C ARG A 22 -5.70 6.71 -8.12
N ASP A 23 -5.70 7.22 -9.35
CA ASP A 23 -6.86 7.23 -10.25
C ASP A 23 -6.95 5.95 -11.12
N ASP A 24 -6.14 4.92 -10.84
CA ASP A 24 -6.03 3.63 -11.56
C ASP A 24 -5.76 3.77 -13.08
N GLN A 25 -5.00 4.80 -13.46
CA GLN A 25 -4.67 5.09 -14.86
C GLN A 25 -3.39 4.35 -15.27
N GLN A 26 -3.46 3.03 -15.42
CA GLN A 26 -2.31 2.14 -15.67
C GLN A 26 -1.40 2.58 -16.83
N GLN A 27 -1.99 2.95 -17.97
CA GLN A 27 -1.23 3.39 -19.14
C GLN A 27 -0.45 4.68 -18.85
N MET A 28 -1.06 5.63 -18.15
CA MET A 28 -0.40 6.89 -17.78
C MET A 28 0.67 6.67 -16.73
N ALA A 29 0.40 5.86 -15.71
CA ALA A 29 1.37 5.47 -14.71
C ALA A 29 2.62 4.85 -15.37
N VAL A 30 2.46 3.89 -16.29
CA VAL A 30 3.58 3.28 -17.02
C VAL A 30 4.37 4.30 -17.83
N MET A 31 3.70 5.17 -18.57
CA MET A 31 4.37 6.21 -19.36
C MET A 31 5.21 7.14 -18.48
N ILE A 32 4.66 7.57 -17.34
CA ILE A 32 5.35 8.46 -16.40
C ILE A 32 6.52 7.73 -15.73
N LEU A 33 6.32 6.51 -15.23
CA LEU A 33 7.37 5.72 -14.57
C LEU A 33 8.53 5.41 -15.52
N ASN A 34 8.24 5.07 -16.78
CA ASN A 34 9.29 4.89 -17.79
C ASN A 34 10.07 6.19 -18.02
N LYS A 35 9.39 7.34 -18.07
CA LYS A 35 10.07 8.63 -18.22
C LYS A 35 10.96 8.97 -17.02
N MET A 36 10.51 8.67 -15.81
CA MET A 36 11.30 8.85 -14.59
C MET A 36 12.58 8.01 -14.65
N GLU A 37 12.46 6.73 -15.01
CA GLU A 37 13.60 5.81 -15.13
C GLU A 37 14.59 6.26 -16.22
N GLU A 38 14.10 6.78 -17.36
CA GLU A 38 14.94 7.39 -18.41
C GLU A 38 15.74 8.60 -17.91
N GLN A 39 15.12 9.46 -17.09
CA GLN A 39 15.75 10.66 -16.56
C GLN A 39 16.77 10.34 -15.47
N ARG A 40 16.40 9.44 -14.55
CA ARG A 40 17.21 9.04 -13.39
C ARG A 40 16.93 7.57 -13.05
N PRO A 41 17.94 6.69 -13.13
CA PRO A 41 17.79 5.29 -12.76
C PRO A 41 17.28 5.13 -11.33
N HIS A 42 16.36 4.18 -11.12
CA HIS A 42 15.70 3.88 -9.86
C HIS A 42 14.87 5.01 -9.23
N SER A 43 14.62 6.10 -9.95
CA SER A 43 13.81 7.21 -9.43
C SER A 43 12.34 6.83 -9.26
N GLU A 44 11.85 5.82 -9.97
CA GLU A 44 10.49 5.31 -9.80
C GLU A 44 10.25 4.72 -8.39
N PHE A 45 11.29 4.25 -7.71
CA PHE A 45 11.19 3.70 -6.35
C PHE A 45 11.27 4.78 -5.26
N ALA A 46 11.61 6.02 -5.64
CA ALA A 46 11.64 7.12 -4.71
C ALA A 46 10.21 7.39 -4.21
N GLY A 47 10.08 7.65 -2.92
CA GLY A 47 8.82 8.13 -2.37
C GLY A 47 8.59 9.60 -2.71
N ALA A 48 7.36 10.07 -2.51
CA ALA A 48 7.00 11.47 -2.66
C ALA A 48 7.94 12.39 -1.86
N VAL A 49 8.26 13.55 -2.42
CA VAL A 49 9.02 14.61 -1.77
C VAL A 49 8.26 15.91 -1.97
N ASP A 50 7.98 16.63 -0.88
CA ASP A 50 7.33 17.95 -0.91
C ASP A 50 5.96 17.96 -1.63
N SER A 51 5.25 16.82 -1.63
CA SER A 51 3.90 16.75 -2.19
C SER A 51 2.88 17.36 -1.23
N SER A 52 1.91 18.08 -1.78
CA SER A 52 0.79 18.63 -1.00
C SER A 52 -0.31 17.60 -0.72
N GLU A 53 -0.37 16.52 -1.50
CA GLU A 53 -1.43 15.50 -1.41
C GLU A 53 -0.94 14.13 -0.90
N PHE A 54 0.37 13.91 -0.81
CA PHE A 54 0.96 12.65 -0.33
C PHE A 54 1.96 12.92 0.79
N LEU A 55 2.01 12.04 1.79
CA LEU A 55 3.05 12.15 2.84
C LEU A 55 4.43 11.90 2.22
N ASP A 56 5.45 12.52 2.79
CA ASP A 56 6.82 12.26 2.37
C ASP A 56 7.15 10.77 2.46
N GLU A 57 7.94 10.30 1.49
CA GLU A 57 8.34 8.90 1.32
C GLU A 57 7.21 7.93 0.90
N THR A 58 6.02 8.44 0.54
CA THR A 58 4.94 7.60 -0.02
C THR A 58 5.37 7.02 -1.36
N THR A 59 5.44 5.70 -1.47
CA THR A 59 5.86 5.04 -2.72
C THR A 59 4.68 4.76 -3.66
N PRO A 60 4.93 4.56 -4.97
CA PRO A 60 3.92 4.09 -5.92
C PRO A 60 3.12 2.88 -5.44
N MET A 61 3.80 1.91 -4.82
CA MET A 61 3.17 0.71 -4.31
C MET A 61 2.31 0.99 -3.06
N ASP A 62 2.73 1.91 -2.18
CA ASP A 62 1.92 2.32 -1.05
C ASP A 62 0.59 2.92 -1.52
N VAL A 63 0.60 3.76 -2.56
CA VAL A 63 -0.63 4.34 -3.14
C VAL A 63 -1.49 3.26 -3.78
N ALA A 64 -0.95 2.44 -4.67
CA ALA A 64 -1.71 1.39 -5.34
C ALA A 64 -2.40 0.45 -4.33
N ALA A 65 -1.69 0.07 -3.27
CA ALA A 65 -2.23 -0.78 -2.22
C ALA A 65 -3.20 -0.05 -1.28
N ALA A 66 -2.98 1.23 -0.96
CA ALA A 66 -3.93 2.00 -0.15
C ALA A 66 -5.31 2.08 -0.82
N TYR A 67 -5.36 2.26 -2.14
CA TYR A 67 -6.60 2.32 -2.91
C TYR A 67 -7.13 0.94 -3.33
N GLY A 68 -6.32 -0.12 -3.22
CA GLY A 68 -6.74 -1.49 -3.51
C GLY A 68 -6.77 -1.85 -5.00
N HIS A 69 -6.02 -1.13 -5.83
CA HIS A 69 -5.98 -1.32 -7.28
C HIS A 69 -5.19 -2.57 -7.64
N PHE A 70 -5.85 -3.72 -7.70
CA PHE A 70 -5.19 -5.03 -7.83
C PHE A 70 -4.29 -5.15 -9.07
N ASP A 71 -4.77 -4.70 -10.23
CA ASP A 71 -4.03 -4.78 -11.49
C ASP A 71 -2.83 -3.82 -11.48
N MET A 72 -2.96 -2.64 -10.86
CA MET A 72 -1.85 -1.71 -10.64
C MET A 72 -0.80 -2.27 -9.68
N ILE A 73 -1.22 -2.89 -8.57
CA ILE A 73 -0.31 -3.57 -7.62
C ILE A 73 0.51 -4.62 -8.36
N LYS A 74 -0.15 -5.44 -9.19
CA LYS A 74 0.54 -6.46 -9.99
C LYS A 74 1.53 -5.84 -10.97
N LEU A 75 1.13 -4.79 -11.68
CA LEU A 75 2.00 -4.08 -12.62
C LEU A 75 3.26 -3.52 -11.93
N LEU A 76 3.10 -2.90 -10.77
CA LEU A 76 4.22 -2.37 -9.98
C LEU A 76 5.09 -3.50 -9.41
N ALA A 77 4.49 -4.61 -8.98
CA ALA A 77 5.24 -5.76 -8.48
C ALA A 77 6.07 -6.44 -9.58
N ASP A 78 5.54 -6.54 -10.80
CA ASP A 78 6.26 -7.04 -11.98
C ASP A 78 7.48 -6.16 -12.32
N ARG A 79 7.44 -4.86 -11.95
CA ARG A 79 8.58 -3.92 -12.04
C ARG A 79 9.52 -3.97 -10.82
N GLY A 80 9.20 -4.75 -9.79
CA GLY A 80 10.03 -4.93 -8.60
C GLY A 80 9.68 -4.03 -7.42
N HIS A 81 8.58 -3.27 -7.48
CA HIS A 81 8.12 -2.50 -6.32
C HIS A 81 7.56 -3.43 -5.24
N SER A 82 7.71 -3.05 -3.97
CA SER A 82 7.16 -3.79 -2.83
C SER A 82 6.89 -2.89 -1.64
N ILE A 83 5.92 -3.28 -0.80
CA ILE A 83 5.68 -2.60 0.47
C ILE A 83 6.50 -3.28 1.55
N LYS A 84 7.32 -2.50 2.25
CA LYS A 84 8.01 -2.99 3.45
C LYS A 84 7.00 -3.15 4.58
N LYS A 85 6.98 -4.32 5.22
CA LYS A 85 6.10 -4.54 6.38
C LYS A 85 6.41 -3.47 7.45
N PRO A 86 5.40 -2.67 7.88
CA PRO A 86 5.61 -1.68 8.93
C PRO A 86 5.95 -2.37 10.25
N HIS A 87 6.82 -1.72 11.02
CA HIS A 87 7.11 -2.15 12.39
C HIS A 87 5.99 -1.71 13.33
N PRO A 88 5.67 -2.51 14.36
CA PRO A 88 4.65 -2.13 15.33
C PRO A 88 5.13 -0.94 16.18
N PRO A 89 4.21 -0.13 16.73
CA PRO A 89 4.58 1.10 17.43
C PRO A 89 5.49 0.91 18.65
N ASP A 90 5.42 -0.26 19.28
CA ASP A 90 6.26 -0.70 20.41
C ASP A 90 7.60 -1.31 19.99
N CYS A 91 7.95 -1.30 18.69
CA CYS A 91 9.26 -1.77 18.23
C CYS A 91 10.37 -0.77 18.57
N TYR A 92 11.51 -1.25 19.06
CA TYR A 92 12.70 -0.44 19.42
C TYR A 92 13.97 -0.83 18.64
N CYS A 93 13.84 -1.33 17.41
CA CYS A 93 15.01 -1.71 16.62
C CYS A 93 15.90 -0.48 16.29
N ARG A 94 17.21 -0.68 16.28
CA ARG A 94 18.19 0.39 16.00
C ARG A 94 18.27 0.76 14.53
N GLU A 95 17.96 -0.19 13.65
CA GLU A 95 18.13 -0.06 12.20
C GLU A 95 17.10 0.87 11.57
N ILE A 96 15.85 0.80 12.03
CA ILE A 96 14.70 1.51 11.44
C ILE A 96 14.06 2.43 12.49
N CYS A 97 13.36 1.87 13.48
CA CYS A 97 12.49 2.64 14.38
C CYS A 97 13.22 3.65 15.28
N LYS A 98 14.51 3.41 15.59
CA LYS A 98 15.32 4.40 16.31
C LYS A 98 15.57 5.63 15.42
N ARG A 99 15.98 5.42 14.16
CA ARG A 99 16.25 6.51 13.21
C ARG A 99 15.00 7.29 12.86
N GLU A 100 13.88 6.61 12.63
CA GLU A 100 12.58 7.25 12.39
C GLU A 100 12.21 8.20 13.53
N ARG A 101 12.37 7.79 14.80
CA ARG A 101 12.08 8.64 15.98
C ARG A 101 13.07 9.77 16.21
N GLU A 102 14.28 9.69 15.66
CA GLU A 102 15.28 10.75 15.74
C GLU A 102 15.07 11.80 14.64
N ASN A 103 14.53 11.39 13.49
CA ASN A 103 14.41 12.24 12.30
C ASN A 103 13.01 12.83 12.08
N GLU A 104 11.96 12.18 12.58
CA GLU A 104 10.58 12.61 12.38
C GLU A 104 9.91 13.04 13.68
N ASP A 105 9.02 14.02 13.60
CA ASP A 105 8.17 14.34 14.74
C ASP A 105 7.20 13.17 15.03
N PRO A 106 6.81 12.96 16.30
CA PRO A 106 6.00 11.80 16.68
C PRO A 106 4.67 11.68 15.94
N LEU A 107 4.03 12.81 15.62
CA LEU A 107 2.73 12.83 14.98
C LEU A 107 2.83 12.40 13.52
N THR A 108 3.81 12.93 12.79
CA THR A 108 4.08 12.56 11.40
C THR A 108 4.48 11.09 11.31
N LEU A 109 5.33 10.61 12.21
CA LEU A 109 5.73 9.21 12.26
C LEU A 109 4.53 8.26 12.46
N ASP A 110 3.63 8.60 13.40
CA ASP A 110 2.44 7.77 13.64
C ASP A 110 1.46 7.79 12.47
N LYS A 111 1.30 8.94 11.79
CA LYS A 111 0.52 9.04 10.55
C LYS A 111 1.10 8.16 9.45
N LYS A 112 2.41 8.29 9.16
CA LYS A 112 3.11 7.48 8.15
C LYS A 112 3.01 5.99 8.45
N ARG A 113 3.21 5.59 9.71
CA ARG A 113 3.08 4.19 10.14
C ARG A 113 1.66 3.66 9.94
N LEU A 114 0.64 4.43 10.33
CA LEU A 114 -0.75 4.03 10.15
C LEU A 114 -1.11 3.92 8.66
N ALA A 115 -0.70 4.87 7.83
CA ALA A 115 -0.91 4.84 6.38
C ALA A 115 -0.26 3.60 5.73
N ARG A 116 0.98 3.28 6.14
CA ARG A 116 1.67 2.06 5.68
C ARG A 116 0.96 0.78 6.15
N TYR A 117 0.44 0.76 7.38
CA TYR A 117 -0.39 -0.35 7.84
C TYR A 117 -1.67 -0.49 7.02
N GLN A 118 -2.32 0.62 6.67
CA GLN A 118 -3.51 0.61 5.81
C GLN A 118 -3.20 -0.01 4.44
N ALA A 119 -2.17 0.47 3.76
CA ALA A 119 -1.72 -0.07 2.48
C ALA A 119 -1.34 -1.56 2.59
N PHE A 120 -0.52 -1.93 3.58
CA PHE A 120 -0.06 -3.31 3.77
C PHE A 120 -1.20 -4.29 4.07
N SER A 121 -2.21 -3.84 4.83
CA SER A 121 -3.36 -4.64 5.25
C SER A 121 -4.47 -4.73 4.20
N ASN A 122 -4.35 -3.99 3.09
CA ASN A 122 -5.34 -4.03 2.03
C ASN A 122 -5.43 -5.47 1.46
N PRO A 123 -6.64 -6.04 1.33
CA PRO A 123 -6.82 -7.38 0.81
C PRO A 123 -6.19 -7.56 -0.56
N ALA A 124 -6.29 -6.58 -1.47
CA ALA A 124 -5.68 -6.66 -2.80
C ALA A 124 -4.16 -6.89 -2.73
N HIS A 125 -3.49 -6.22 -1.78
CA HIS A 125 -2.05 -6.38 -1.53
C HIS A 125 -1.73 -7.73 -0.87
N ILE A 126 -2.37 -8.08 0.26
CA ILE A 126 -2.11 -9.35 0.98
C ILE A 126 -2.28 -10.56 0.06
N CYS A 127 -3.33 -10.53 -0.75
CA CYS A 127 -3.66 -11.52 -1.75
C CYS A 127 -2.63 -11.65 -2.89
N HIS A 128 -1.92 -10.57 -3.19
CA HIS A 128 -0.86 -10.56 -4.18
C HIS A 128 0.45 -11.12 -3.60
N ILE A 129 0.79 -10.76 -2.36
CA ILE A 129 2.11 -11.08 -1.77
C ILE A 129 2.20 -12.43 -1.06
N SER A 130 1.07 -13.02 -0.66
CA SER A 130 1.06 -14.24 0.17
C SER A 130 0.43 -15.43 -0.54
N SER A 131 1.05 -16.60 -0.39
CA SER A 131 0.45 -17.89 -0.76
C SER A 131 -0.70 -18.28 0.17
N ASP A 132 -0.64 -17.87 1.44
CA ASP A 132 -1.72 -18.02 2.42
C ASP A 132 -2.13 -16.63 2.94
N PRO A 133 -3.02 -15.92 2.21
CA PRO A 133 -3.44 -14.59 2.59
C PRO A 133 -4.36 -14.60 3.82
N ILE A 134 -5.04 -15.71 4.10
CA ILE A 134 -5.88 -15.86 5.30
C ILE A 134 -4.99 -15.83 6.54
N LEU A 135 -3.96 -16.67 6.59
CA LEU A 135 -3.04 -16.70 7.74
C LEU A 135 -2.39 -15.33 8.00
N ILE A 136 -1.87 -14.68 6.95
CA ILE A 136 -1.24 -13.36 7.07
C ILE A 136 -2.24 -12.31 7.56
N ALA A 137 -3.48 -12.31 7.05
CA ALA A 137 -4.51 -11.39 7.50
C ALA A 137 -4.86 -11.57 8.99
N PHE A 138 -4.96 -12.81 9.48
CA PHE A 138 -5.23 -13.07 10.90
C PHE A 138 -4.06 -12.63 11.80
N GLN A 139 -2.82 -12.94 11.40
CA GLN A 139 -1.62 -12.48 12.12
C GLN A 139 -1.55 -10.94 12.17
N LEU A 140 -1.80 -10.29 11.04
CA LEU A 140 -1.81 -8.83 10.93
C LEU A 140 -2.93 -8.21 11.76
N SER A 141 -4.13 -8.81 11.77
CA SER A 141 -5.24 -8.34 12.61
C SER A 141 -4.89 -8.35 14.10
N SER A 142 -4.16 -9.38 14.57
CA SER A 142 -3.70 -9.48 15.95
C SER A 142 -2.63 -8.42 16.27
N GLU A 143 -1.69 -8.19 15.35
CA GLU A 143 -0.68 -7.14 15.46
C GLU A 143 -1.32 -5.74 15.55
N LEU A 144 -2.26 -5.43 14.66
CA LEU A 144 -3.03 -4.19 14.65
C LEU A 144 -3.86 -4.01 15.94
N GLY A 145 -4.40 -5.10 16.49
CA GLY A 145 -5.11 -5.08 17.77
C GLY A 145 -4.21 -4.68 18.93
N ARG A 146 -2.95 -5.16 18.96
CA ARG A 146 -1.94 -4.73 19.94
C ARG A 146 -1.52 -3.28 19.72
N ALA A 147 -1.28 -2.90 18.47
CA ALA A 147 -0.93 -1.52 18.10
C ALA A 147 -2.00 -0.53 18.56
N ALA A 148 -3.29 -0.88 18.49
CA ALA A 148 -4.38 -0.05 18.99
C ALA A 148 -4.30 0.19 20.51
N VAL A 149 -3.82 -0.78 21.29
CA VAL A 149 -3.67 -0.62 22.75
C VAL A 149 -2.48 0.27 23.10
N VAL A 150 -1.38 0.12 22.36
CA VAL A 150 -0.15 0.90 22.54
C VAL A 150 -0.39 2.36 22.13
N GLN A 151 -0.95 2.59 20.94
CA GLN A 151 -1.20 3.92 20.42
C GLN A 151 -2.60 4.43 20.78
N ARG A 152 -2.71 5.09 21.93
CA ARG A 152 -4.00 5.55 22.49
C ARG A 152 -4.69 6.59 21.60
N GLU A 153 -3.90 7.49 21.01
CA GLU A 153 -4.39 8.58 20.14
C GLU A 153 -4.97 8.03 18.83
N TRP A 154 -4.35 6.98 18.30
CA TRP A 154 -4.73 6.32 17.04
C TRP A 154 -5.56 5.04 17.25
N HIS A 155 -5.99 4.77 18.48
CA HIS A 155 -6.62 3.52 18.89
C HIS A 155 -7.77 3.10 17.96
N LYS A 156 -8.66 4.05 17.65
CA LYS A 156 -9.85 3.81 16.82
C LYS A 156 -9.47 3.33 15.41
N PHE A 157 -8.45 3.95 14.81
CA PHE A 157 -8.01 3.63 13.46
C PHE A 157 -7.36 2.23 13.38
N TYR A 158 -6.43 1.92 14.29
CA TYR A 158 -5.82 0.59 14.35
C TYR A 158 -6.85 -0.51 14.63
N LYS A 159 -7.80 -0.25 15.54
CA LYS A 159 -8.86 -1.19 15.88
C LYS A 159 -9.79 -1.44 14.69
N GLN A 160 -10.17 -0.38 13.97
CA GLN A 160 -10.97 -0.50 12.77
C GLN A 160 -10.23 -1.29 11.69
N LEU A 161 -8.95 -1.00 11.47
CA LEU A 161 -8.13 -1.71 10.50
C LEU A 161 -8.04 -3.21 10.82
N SER A 162 -7.78 -3.54 12.09
CA SER A 162 -7.77 -4.92 12.60
C SER A 162 -9.09 -5.65 12.32
N GLN A 163 -10.23 -5.00 12.60
CA GLN A 163 -11.56 -5.57 12.37
C GLN A 163 -11.85 -5.76 10.88
N SER A 164 -11.60 -4.74 10.06
CA SER A 164 -11.85 -4.80 8.61
C SER A 164 -11.04 -5.92 7.95
N THR A 165 -9.73 -6.00 8.24
CA THR A 165 -8.88 -7.07 7.70
C THR A 165 -9.39 -8.44 8.13
N LYS A 166 -9.75 -8.61 9.41
CA LYS A 166 -10.26 -9.90 9.89
C LYS A 166 -11.59 -10.30 9.21
N THR A 167 -12.54 -9.36 9.11
CA THR A 167 -13.87 -9.64 8.55
C THR A 167 -13.80 -10.01 7.08
N ILE A 168 -13.07 -9.23 6.27
CA ILE A 168 -12.94 -9.49 4.83
C ILE A 168 -12.33 -10.88 4.60
N PHE A 169 -11.24 -11.21 5.28
CA PHE A 169 -10.59 -12.51 5.08
C PHE A 169 -11.38 -13.69 5.67
N PHE A 170 -12.19 -13.45 6.70
CA PHE A 170 -13.15 -14.44 7.18
C PHE A 170 -14.26 -14.71 6.16
N GLU A 171 -14.81 -13.68 5.52
CA GLU A 171 -15.79 -13.83 4.44
C GLU A 171 -15.19 -14.56 3.23
N LEU A 172 -13.95 -14.23 2.86
CA LEU A 172 -13.24 -14.92 1.79
C LEU A 172 -13.05 -16.40 2.08
N ALA A 173 -12.73 -16.78 3.33
CA ALA A 173 -12.59 -18.18 3.71
C ALA A 173 -13.90 -18.98 3.60
N GLN A 174 -15.06 -18.32 3.66
CA GLN A 174 -16.38 -18.95 3.57
C GLN A 174 -16.95 -18.98 2.15
N ALA A 175 -16.32 -18.31 1.19
CA ALA A 175 -16.84 -18.22 -0.17
C ALA A 175 -16.82 -19.60 -0.87
N PRO A 176 -17.93 -20.05 -1.48
CA PRO A 176 -18.10 -21.42 -1.98
C PRO A 176 -17.25 -21.78 -3.22
N LYS A 177 -16.39 -20.87 -3.70
CA LYS A 177 -15.55 -21.04 -4.90
C LYS A 177 -14.11 -20.51 -4.72
N VAL A 178 -13.53 -20.58 -3.52
CA VAL A 178 -12.07 -20.38 -3.41
C VAL A 178 -11.39 -21.62 -3.99
N LEU A 179 -11.17 -21.62 -5.30
CA LEU A 179 -10.40 -22.65 -5.98
C LEU A 179 -8.93 -22.48 -5.58
N PHE A 180 -8.52 -23.24 -4.56
CA PHE A 180 -7.11 -23.46 -4.23
C PHE A 180 -6.49 -24.39 -5.27
N LEU A 181 -6.09 -23.88 -6.44
CA LEU A 181 -5.22 -24.64 -7.33
C LEU A 181 -3.80 -24.61 -6.72
N HIS A 182 -3.28 -25.78 -6.35
CA HIS A 182 -1.97 -25.94 -5.71
C HIS A 182 -1.82 -25.25 -4.33
N GLY A 183 -2.91 -25.08 -3.58
CA GLY A 183 -2.86 -24.46 -2.25
C GLY A 183 -2.70 -22.94 -2.25
N VAL A 184 -2.83 -22.29 -3.42
CA VAL A 184 -2.78 -20.83 -3.57
C VAL A 184 -4.15 -20.32 -3.99
N PRO A 185 -4.77 -19.36 -3.26
CA PRO A 185 -5.98 -18.71 -3.73
C PRO A 185 -5.64 -17.81 -4.93
N ARG A 186 -5.92 -18.27 -6.16
CA ARG A 186 -5.81 -17.45 -7.36
C ARG A 186 -7.04 -16.55 -7.49
N LEU A 187 -6.88 -15.27 -7.14
CA LEU A 187 -7.99 -14.30 -7.14
C LEU A 187 -8.51 -13.90 -8.51
N HIS A 188 -7.74 -14.14 -9.59
CA HIS A 188 -8.24 -13.95 -10.95
C HIS A 188 -9.50 -14.80 -11.26
N TYR A 189 -9.81 -15.80 -10.44
CA TYR A 189 -10.91 -16.74 -10.67
C TYR A 189 -11.97 -16.78 -9.57
N ILE A 190 -12.02 -15.79 -8.67
CA ILE A 190 -13.17 -15.64 -7.77
C ILE A 190 -14.19 -14.74 -8.51
N PRO A 191 -15.26 -15.30 -9.10
CA PRO A 191 -16.12 -14.59 -10.06
C PRO A 191 -16.93 -13.43 -9.47
N ASN A 192 -16.74 -13.06 -8.20
CA ASN A 192 -17.37 -11.91 -7.52
C ASN A 192 -16.45 -11.30 -6.44
N PHE A 193 -15.12 -11.42 -6.58
CA PHE A 193 -14.20 -10.77 -5.64
C PHE A 193 -14.31 -9.25 -5.83
N PRO A 194 -14.60 -8.48 -4.77
CA PRO A 194 -14.65 -7.03 -4.87
C PRO A 194 -13.27 -6.53 -5.30
N ARG A 195 -13.21 -5.95 -6.50
CA ARG A 195 -11.98 -5.35 -7.06
C ARG A 195 -11.64 -4.02 -6.42
N GLU A 196 -12.62 -3.44 -5.73
CA GLU A 196 -12.48 -2.24 -4.91
C GLU A 196 -12.86 -2.63 -3.49
N PHE A 197 -11.87 -2.63 -2.59
CA PHE A 197 -12.15 -2.70 -1.17
C PHE A 197 -12.42 -1.28 -0.68
N PRO A 198 -13.52 -1.02 0.04
CA PRO A 198 -13.80 0.29 0.62
C PRO A 198 -12.88 0.51 1.82
N PHE A 199 -11.57 0.63 1.59
CA PHE A 199 -10.68 1.42 2.43
C PHE A 199 -10.80 2.91 2.11
N SER A 200 -11.69 3.27 1.19
CA SER A 200 -11.92 4.62 0.75
C SER A 200 -12.43 5.49 1.90
N LYS A 201 -11.58 6.46 2.27
CA LYS A 201 -11.81 7.70 3.05
C LYS A 201 -11.32 7.75 4.49
N LEU A 202 -10.59 6.74 5.00
CA LEU A 202 -10.27 6.73 6.44
C LEU A 202 -8.94 7.31 6.89
N LEU A 203 -8.16 7.90 6.00
CA LEU A 203 -7.24 9.00 6.27
C LEU A 203 -6.63 9.34 4.91
N ILE A 204 -7.04 10.49 4.37
CA ILE A 204 -6.33 11.10 3.25
C ILE A 204 -4.93 11.42 3.79
N TRP A 205 -3.91 11.10 2.99
CA TRP A 205 -2.53 11.47 3.22
C TRP A 205 -2.39 12.96 3.57
#